data_AF-A0A5D2QHA8-F1
#
_entry.id   AF-A0A5D2QHA8-F1
#
_cell.length_a   1.000
_cell.length_b   1.000
_cell.length_c   1.000
_cell.angle_alpha   90.00
_cell.angle_beta   90.00
_cell.angle_gamma   90.00
#
_symmetry.space_group_name_H-M   'P 1'
#
loop_
_entity.id
_entity.type
_entity.pdbx_description
1 polymer ?
#
loop_
_entity_poly.entity_id
_entity_poly.type
_entity_poly.pdbx_seq_one_letter_code
_entity_poly.pdbx_strand_id
1 'polypeptide(L)'
;MFWNVGSKRTRYQDLFNSMGSMYAAVLFLGVQNAASIQPIVHIERTVFYREKAAGMYSPMAYAFAQVVVELPYILVQAATYGIIVYSMMAFEWSAAKFLWYIFFMYFTLLYFTFFGMMTMAITPNFHVAAIISTAFYGLWNLFTGFIVPRTVIH
;
A
#
# COMPACT_ATOMS: atom_id res chain seq x y z
N MET A 1 -20.76 1.96 3.94
CA MET A 1 -21.76 2.81 3.24
C MET A 1 -21.13 3.40 1.97
N PHE A 2 -20.65 2.55 1.04
CA PHE A 2 -19.88 2.96 -0.17
C PHE A 2 -20.47 2.41 -1.49
N TRP A 3 -21.71 1.91 -1.45
CA TRP A 3 -22.31 1.23 -2.58
C TRP A 3 -22.93 2.25 -3.55
N ASN A 4 -22.59 2.14 -4.85
CA ASN A 4 -23.16 2.93 -5.94
C ASN A 4 -22.88 4.46 -5.92
N VAL A 5 -21.73 4.87 -5.39
CA VAL A 5 -21.32 6.29 -5.36
C VAL A 5 -20.84 6.77 -6.75
N GLY A 6 -20.27 5.88 -7.58
CA GLY A 6 -19.74 6.23 -8.90
C GLY A 6 -20.80 6.53 -9.98
N SER A 7 -22.06 6.13 -9.78
CA SER A 7 -23.17 6.38 -10.69
C SER A 7 -23.73 7.81 -10.58
N LYS A 8 -23.49 8.52 -9.47
CA LYS A 8 -24.02 9.87 -9.23
C LYS A 8 -22.91 10.90 -9.45
N ARG A 9 -22.80 11.42 -10.68
CA ARG A 9 -21.77 12.43 -11.05
C ARG A 9 -22.31 13.86 -11.22
N THR A 10 -23.57 14.11 -10.87
CA THR A 10 -24.27 15.36 -11.15
C THR A 10 -23.94 16.50 -10.19
N ARG A 11 -23.47 16.20 -8.97
CA ARG A 11 -23.18 17.21 -7.93
C ARG A 11 -21.71 17.16 -7.52
N TYR A 12 -21.10 18.33 -7.31
CA TYR A 12 -19.72 18.45 -6.80
C TYR A 12 -19.50 17.67 -5.49
N GLN A 13 -20.51 17.60 -4.62
CA GLN A 13 -20.46 16.82 -3.39
C GLN A 13 -20.38 15.30 -3.63
N ASP A 14 -21.04 14.79 -4.65
CA ASP A 14 -21.01 13.35 -4.97
C ASP A 14 -19.65 12.95 -5.56
N LEU A 15 -19.06 13.83 -6.39
CA LEU A 15 -17.68 13.68 -6.87
C LEU A 15 -16.67 13.70 -5.72
N PHE A 16 -16.80 14.65 -4.78
CA PHE A 16 -15.93 14.72 -3.61
C PHE A 16 -16.06 13.49 -2.71
N ASN A 17 -17.29 12.99 -2.50
CA ASN A 17 -17.54 11.77 -1.74
C ASN A 17 -16.93 10.53 -2.42
N SER A 18 -17.01 10.44 -3.76
CA SER A 18 -16.38 9.35 -4.52
C SER A 18 -14.85 9.40 -4.47
N MET A 19 -14.26 10.60 -4.52
CA MET A 19 -12.80 10.75 -4.40
C MET A 19 -12.33 10.45 -2.98
N GLY A 20 -13.07 10.92 -1.97
CA GLY A 20 -12.78 10.66 -0.56
C GLY A 20 -12.92 9.19 -0.18
N SER A 21 -13.91 8.48 -0.73
CA SER A 21 -14.05 7.04 -0.51
C SER A 21 -12.88 6.26 -1.11
N MET A 22 -12.44 6.59 -2.33
CA MET A 22 -11.25 5.97 -2.93
C MET A 22 -10.00 6.24 -2.11
N TYR A 23 -9.81 7.49 -1.69
CA TYR A 23 -8.68 7.91 -0.88
C TYR A 23 -8.61 7.15 0.44
N ALA A 24 -9.69 7.14 1.21
CA ALA A 24 -9.76 6.43 2.48
C ALA A 24 -9.54 4.92 2.32
N ALA A 25 -10.09 4.33 1.26
CA ALA A 25 -9.97 2.89 1.02
C ALA A 25 -8.53 2.48 0.65
N VAL A 26 -7.86 3.26 -0.22
CA VAL A 26 -6.45 3.00 -0.58
C VAL A 26 -5.53 3.18 0.62
N LEU A 27 -5.73 4.22 1.42
CA LEU A 27 -4.92 4.46 2.61
C LEU A 27 -5.06 3.38 3.66
N PHE A 28 -6.31 3.02 3.98
CA PHE A 28 -6.58 1.98 4.95
C PHE A 28 -5.86 0.69 4.55
N LEU A 29 -5.91 0.33 3.27
CA LEU A 29 -5.26 -0.90 2.80
C LEU A 29 -3.76 -0.81 2.65
N GLY A 30 -3.22 0.34 2.25
CA GLY A 30 -1.78 0.56 2.22
C GLY A 30 -1.18 0.38 3.60
N VAL A 31 -1.81 0.96 4.62
CA VAL A 31 -1.38 0.83 6.02
C VAL A 31 -1.54 -0.61 6.52
N GLN A 32 -2.67 -1.26 6.27
CA GLN A 32 -2.90 -2.65 6.71
C GLN A 32 -1.95 -3.65 6.03
N ASN A 33 -1.61 -3.42 4.76
CA ASN A 33 -0.60 -4.21 4.06
C ASN A 33 0.77 -4.10 4.72
N ALA A 34 1.25 -2.88 4.91
CA ALA A 34 2.54 -2.64 5.54
C ALA A 34 2.60 -3.22 6.96
N ALA A 35 1.54 -3.03 7.76
CA ALA A 35 1.46 -3.56 9.11
C ALA A 35 1.47 -5.10 9.16
N SER A 36 0.93 -5.77 8.14
CA SER A 36 0.91 -7.24 8.07
C SER A 36 2.27 -7.83 7.66
N ILE A 37 3.07 -7.09 6.90
CA ILE A 37 4.38 -7.55 6.40
C ILE A 37 5.49 -7.34 7.45
N GLN A 38 5.38 -6.29 8.27
CA GLN A 38 6.34 -5.99 9.34
C GLN A 38 6.68 -7.19 10.28
N PRO A 39 5.71 -7.94 10.82
CA PRO A 39 6.01 -9.09 11.68
C PRO A 39 6.61 -10.27 10.91
N ILE A 40 6.22 -10.48 9.65
CA ILE A 40 6.74 -11.57 8.80
C ILE A 40 8.24 -11.35 8.56
N VAL A 41 8.61 -10.14 8.13
CA VAL A 41 10.01 -9.77 7.86
C VAL A 41 10.85 -9.83 9.15
N HIS A 42 10.27 -9.52 10.31
CA HIS A 42 10.97 -9.65 11.59
C HIS A 42 11.38 -11.10 11.89
N ILE A 43 10.46 -12.05 11.66
CA ILE A 43 10.71 -13.47 11.89
C ILE A 43 11.78 -13.98 10.91
N GLU A 44 11.64 -13.67 9.62
CA GLU A 44 12.62 -14.07 8.59
C GLU A 44 14.03 -13.53 8.87
N ARG A 45 14.13 -12.28 9.36
CA ARG A 45 15.41 -11.68 9.74
C ARG A 45 16.13 -12.47 10.85
N THR A 46 15.41 -13.06 11.80
CA THR A 46 16.04 -13.87 12.86
C THR A 46 16.65 -15.16 12.33
N VAL A 47 16.01 -15.77 11.32
CA VAL A 47 16.52 -16.95 10.61
C VAL A 47 17.73 -16.56 9.75
N PHE A 48 17.64 -15.45 9.02
CA PHE A 48 18.72 -14.90 8.21
C PHE A 48 20.01 -14.69 9.01
N TYR A 49 19.94 -14.13 10.22
CA TYR A 49 21.13 -13.93 11.05
C TYR A 49 21.81 -15.25 11.46
N ARG A 50 21.04 -16.32 11.65
CA ARG A 50 21.58 -17.66 11.95
C ARG A 50 22.27 -18.27 10.73
N GLU A 51 21.63 -18.18 9.57
CA GLU A 51 22.17 -18.77 8.33
C GLU A 51 23.36 -17.97 7.75
N LYS A 52 23.37 -16.65 7.98
CA LYS A 52 24.55 -15.81 7.73
C LYS A 52 25.72 -16.16 8.64
N ALA A 53 25.48 -16.44 9.93
CA ALA A 53 26.52 -16.88 10.85
C ALA A 53 27.09 -18.26 10.46
N ALA A 54 26.29 -19.11 9.81
CA ALA A 54 26.72 -20.38 9.22
C ALA A 54 27.41 -20.23 7.83
N GLY A 55 27.48 -19.01 7.28
CA GLY A 55 28.15 -18.73 6.01
C GLY A 55 27.40 -19.19 4.76
N MET A 56 26.10 -19.46 4.85
CA MET A 56 25.36 -20.14 3.76
C MET A 56 25.03 -19.27 2.54
N TYR A 57 24.75 -17.96 2.71
CA TYR A 57 24.41 -17.08 1.58
C TYR A 57 24.61 -15.58 1.87
N SER A 58 24.74 -14.78 0.80
CA SER A 58 25.01 -13.34 0.85
C SER A 58 23.78 -12.51 1.22
N PRO A 59 23.92 -11.41 2.00
CA PRO A 59 22.81 -10.50 2.31
C PRO A 59 22.12 -9.89 1.10
N MET A 60 22.87 -9.70 -0.01
CA MET A 60 22.30 -9.10 -1.22
C MET A 60 21.40 -10.07 -1.97
N ALA A 61 21.71 -11.37 -1.94
CA ALA A 61 20.86 -12.41 -2.52
C ALA A 61 19.54 -12.55 -1.74
N TYR A 62 19.60 -12.45 -0.41
CA TYR A 62 18.42 -12.45 0.45
C TYR A 62 17.49 -11.27 0.15
N ALA A 63 18.04 -10.05 0.07
CA ALA A 63 17.24 -8.86 -0.23
C ALA A 63 16.55 -8.94 -1.59
N PHE A 64 17.23 -9.46 -2.61
CA PHE A 64 16.64 -9.65 -3.94
C PHE A 64 15.55 -10.72 -3.94
N ALA A 65 15.79 -11.87 -3.28
CA ALA A 65 14.80 -12.94 -3.16
C ALA A 65 13.52 -12.45 -2.46
N GLN A 66 13.68 -11.68 -1.37
CA GLN A 66 12.55 -11.12 -0.63
C GLN A 66 11.70 -10.18 -1.52
N VAL A 67 12.33 -9.29 -2.28
CA VAL A 67 11.62 -8.40 -3.22
C VAL A 67 10.88 -9.19 -4.31
N VAL A 68 11.51 -10.23 -4.87
CA VAL A 68 10.91 -11.03 -5.94
C VAL A 68 9.70 -11.82 -5.46
N VAL A 69 9.70 -12.32 -4.21
CA VAL A 69 8.55 -13.04 -3.62
C VAL A 69 7.38 -12.09 -3.33
N GLU A 70 7.65 -10.84 -2.96
CA GLU A 70 6.62 -9.85 -2.65
C GLU A 70 5.87 -9.34 -3.90
N LEU A 71 6.53 -9.27 -5.06
CA LEU A 71 5.90 -8.82 -6.32
C LEU A 71 4.61 -9.60 -6.70
N PRO A 72 4.62 -10.95 -6.82
CA PRO A 72 3.43 -11.71 -7.16
C PRO A 72 2.38 -11.67 -6.05
N TYR A 73 2.80 -11.61 -4.78
CA TYR A 73 1.87 -11.54 -3.65
C TYR A 73 1.06 -10.25 -3.68
N ILE A 74 1.73 -9.11 -3.85
CA ILE A 74 1.09 -7.79 -3.96
C ILE A 74 0.23 -7.71 -5.21
N LEU A 75 0.61 -8.37 -6.32
CA LEU A 75 -0.18 -8.40 -7.54
C LEU A 75 -1.52 -9.12 -7.33
N VAL A 76 -1.51 -10.30 -6.71
CA VAL A 76 -2.73 -11.05 -6.38
C VAL A 76 -3.62 -10.25 -5.44
N GLN A 77 -3.03 -9.60 -4.44
CA GLN A 77 -3.77 -8.78 -3.50
C GLN A 77 -4.39 -7.53 -4.16
N ALA A 78 -3.63 -6.83 -4.99
CA ALA A 78 -4.10 -5.68 -5.76
C ALA A 78 -5.21 -6.07 -6.74
N ALA A 79 -5.10 -7.22 -7.40
CA ALA A 79 -6.12 -7.73 -8.32
C ALA A 79 -7.41 -8.10 -7.57
N THR A 80 -7.31 -8.87 -6.49
CA THR A 80 -8.46 -9.30 -5.69
C THR A 80 -9.22 -8.10 -5.14
N TYR A 81 -8.50 -7.16 -4.53
CA TYR A 81 -9.10 -5.96 -3.99
C TYR A 81 -9.63 -5.02 -5.09
N GLY A 82 -8.91 -4.93 -6.21
CA GLY A 82 -9.28 -4.10 -7.35
C GLY A 82 -10.61 -4.50 -7.94
N ILE A 83 -10.84 -5.80 -8.10
CA ILE A 83 -12.10 -6.35 -8.59
C ILE A 83 -13.25 -6.00 -7.64
N ILE A 84 -13.07 -6.18 -6.33
CA ILE A 84 -14.12 -5.93 -5.33
C ILE A 84 -14.52 -4.45 -5.32
N VAL A 85 -13.57 -3.53 -5.19
CA VAL A 85 -13.89 -2.10 -5.05
C VAL A 85 -14.34 -1.47 -6.35
N TYR A 86 -13.79 -1.89 -7.47
CA TYR A 86 -14.26 -1.46 -8.77
C TYR A 86 -15.73 -1.87 -8.99
N SER A 87 -16.10 -3.09 -8.58
CA SER A 87 -17.48 -3.57 -8.61
C SER A 87 -18.40 -2.80 -7.65
N MET A 88 -17.94 -2.50 -6.43
CA MET A 88 -18.73 -1.78 -5.42
C MET A 88 -19.00 -0.31 -5.79
N MET A 89 -18.04 0.33 -6.46
CA MET A 89 -18.14 1.73 -6.88
C MET A 89 -19.02 1.92 -8.12
N ALA A 90 -19.37 0.83 -8.82
CA ALA A 90 -20.12 0.84 -10.07
C ALA A 90 -19.48 1.74 -11.14
N PHE A 91 -18.16 1.62 -11.34
CA PHE A 91 -17.46 2.31 -12.41
C PHE A 91 -17.85 1.78 -13.80
N GLU A 92 -17.63 2.60 -14.83
CA GLU A 92 -17.82 2.17 -16.22
C GLU A 92 -16.86 1.04 -16.58
N TRP A 93 -17.40 -0.16 -16.79
CA TRP A 93 -16.67 -1.36 -17.20
C TRP A 93 -16.05 -1.21 -18.59
N SER A 94 -14.91 -0.53 -18.64
CA SER A 94 -14.01 -0.47 -19.79
C SER A 94 -12.69 -1.11 -19.38
N ALA A 95 -12.20 -2.07 -20.18
CA ALA A 95 -10.96 -2.78 -19.90
C ALA A 95 -9.77 -1.83 -19.69
N ALA A 96 -9.71 -0.72 -20.44
CA ALA A 96 -8.67 0.29 -20.27
C ALA A 96 -8.73 0.96 -18.89
N LYS A 97 -9.92 1.39 -18.44
CA LYS A 97 -10.10 2.07 -17.14
C LYS A 97 -9.84 1.11 -15.96
N PHE A 98 -10.24 -0.15 -16.11
CA PHE A 98 -10.01 -1.19 -15.12
C PHE A 98 -8.51 -1.53 -14.98
N LEU A 99 -7.81 -1.70 -16.09
CA LEU A 99 -6.36 -1.95 -16.07
C LEU A 99 -5.58 -0.78 -15.48
N TRP A 100 -5.95 0.46 -15.83
CA TRP A 100 -5.37 1.65 -15.21
C TRP A 100 -5.59 1.70 -13.70
N TYR A 101 -6.78 1.34 -13.23
CA TYR A 101 -7.08 1.29 -11.81
C TYR A 101 -6.22 0.25 -11.07
N ILE A 102 -6.12 -0.97 -11.60
CA ILE A 102 -5.25 -2.02 -11.04
C ILE A 102 -3.78 -1.59 -11.07
N PHE A 103 -3.32 -0.98 -12.16
CA PHE A 103 -1.95 -0.51 -12.30
C PHE A 103 -1.60 0.48 -11.18
N PHE A 104 -2.35 1.58 -11.04
CA PHE A 104 -2.07 2.56 -9.99
C PHE A 104 -2.17 1.97 -8.59
N MET A 105 -3.13 1.07 -8.36
CA MET A 105 -3.28 0.44 -7.06
C MET A 105 -2.12 -0.50 -6.72
N TYR A 106 -1.64 -1.28 -7.68
CA TYR A 106 -0.48 -2.15 -7.53
C TYR A 106 0.79 -1.35 -7.18
N PHE A 107 1.08 -0.28 -7.92
CA PHE A 107 2.24 0.58 -7.63
C PHE A 107 2.13 1.28 -6.28
N THR A 108 0.92 1.70 -5.89
CA THR A 108 0.70 2.31 -4.57
C THR A 108 0.98 1.31 -3.45
N LEU A 109 0.47 0.08 -3.55
CA LEU A 109 0.71 -0.96 -2.56
C LEU A 109 2.18 -1.37 -2.49
N LEU A 110 2.86 -1.50 -3.64
CA LEU A 110 4.30 -1.74 -3.69
C LEU A 110 5.09 -0.66 -2.92
N TYR A 111 4.73 0.61 -3.12
CA TYR A 111 5.37 1.71 -2.42
C TYR A 111 5.21 1.61 -0.89
N PHE A 112 4.00 1.32 -0.41
CA PHE A 112 3.73 1.12 1.01
C PHE A 112 4.52 -0.06 1.59
N THR A 113 4.54 -1.19 0.87
CA THR A 113 5.25 -2.41 1.28
C THR A 113 6.77 -2.22 1.33
N PHE A 114 7.38 -1.67 0.28
CA PHE A 114 8.84 -1.44 0.26
C PHE A 114 9.25 -0.44 1.34
N PHE A 115 8.46 0.59 1.60
CA PHE A 115 8.73 1.51 2.70
C PHE A 115 8.59 0.83 4.08
N GLY A 116 7.59 -0.03 4.26
CA GLY A 116 7.44 -0.86 5.46
C GLY A 116 8.66 -1.75 5.71
N MET A 117 9.14 -2.44 4.67
CA MET A 117 10.33 -3.30 4.74
C MET A 117 11.62 -2.51 5.01
N MET A 118 11.78 -1.33 4.39
CA MET A 118 12.91 -0.43 4.69
C MET A 118 12.91 -0.01 6.16
N THR A 119 11.75 0.34 6.71
CA THR A 119 11.63 0.76 8.11
C THR A 119 11.98 -0.39 9.06
N MET A 120 11.58 -1.62 8.73
CA MET A 120 11.95 -2.84 9.47
C MET A 120 13.45 -3.17 9.42
N ALA A 121 14.12 -2.86 8.30
CA ALA A 121 15.55 -3.10 8.16
C ALA A 121 16.38 -2.17 9.07
N ILE A 122 15.93 -0.93 9.23
CA ILE A 122 16.63 0.10 10.04
C ILE A 122 16.36 -0.08 11.53
N THR A 123 15.18 -0.57 11.90
CA THR A 123 14.76 -0.68 13.31
C THR A 123 15.09 -2.06 13.91
N PRO A 124 15.29 -2.14 15.23
CA PRO A 124 15.56 -3.41 15.91
C PRO A 124 14.28 -4.21 16.25
N ASN A 125 13.12 -3.54 16.33
CA ASN A 125 11.85 -4.13 16.77
C ASN A 125 10.70 -3.68 15.87
N PHE A 126 9.78 -4.59 15.55
CA PHE A 126 8.60 -4.31 14.73
C PHE A 126 7.67 -3.25 15.35
N HIS A 127 7.58 -3.16 16.69
CA HIS A 127 6.79 -2.12 17.35
C HIS A 127 7.32 -0.72 17.06
N VAL A 128 8.64 -0.54 17.07
CA VAL A 128 9.29 0.75 16.77
C VAL A 128 9.15 1.06 15.28
N ALA A 129 9.28 0.04 14.42
CA ALA A 129 9.05 0.18 12.99
C ALA A 129 7.64 0.67 12.67
N ALA A 130 6.63 0.07 13.30
CA ALA A 130 5.23 0.45 13.12
C ALA A 130 4.97 1.92 13.50
N ILE A 131 5.55 2.38 14.61
CA ILE A 131 5.41 3.78 15.06
C ILE A 131 6.04 4.74 14.04
N ILE A 132 7.27 4.45 13.58
CA ILE A 132 7.97 5.29 12.60
C ILE A 132 7.22 5.29 11.26
N SER A 133 6.84 4.13 10.74
CA SER A 133 6.09 4.03 9.49
C SER A 133 4.77 4.79 9.59
N THR A 134 4.04 4.68 10.71
CA THR A 134 2.76 5.37 10.91
C THR A 134 2.92 6.89 10.94
N ALA A 135 3.98 7.41 11.57
CA ALA A 135 4.28 8.85 11.57
C ALA A 135 4.54 9.36 10.14
N PHE A 136 5.33 8.63 9.34
CA PHE A 136 5.59 8.96 7.95
C PHE A 136 4.35 8.82 7.05
N TYR A 137 3.52 7.78 7.27
CA TYR A 137 2.24 7.64 6.57
C TYR A 137 1.31 8.81 6.89
N GLY A 138 1.30 9.33 8.12
CA GLY A 138 0.58 10.53 8.51
C GLY A 138 1.07 11.78 7.76
N LEU A 139 2.38 11.93 7.59
CA LEU A 139 2.96 13.03 6.83
C LEU A 139 2.61 12.95 5.34
N TRP A 140 2.74 11.77 4.71
CA TRP A 140 2.34 11.58 3.33
C TRP A 140 0.84 11.81 3.12
N ASN A 141 0.01 11.38 4.07
CA ASN A 141 -1.41 11.67 4.07
C ASN A 141 -1.72 13.16 4.02
N LEU A 142 -0.95 13.98 4.72
CA LEU A 142 -1.15 15.43 4.72
C LEU A 142 -0.83 16.06 3.35
N PHE A 143 0.22 15.56 2.67
CA PHE A 143 0.71 16.10 1.41
C PHE A 143 0.13 15.44 0.14
N THR A 144 -0.76 14.45 0.25
CA THR A 144 -1.41 13.79 -0.90
C THR A 144 -2.34 14.70 -1.71
N GLY A 145 -2.63 15.91 -1.21
CA GLY A 145 -3.43 16.91 -1.93
C GLY A 145 -4.93 16.79 -1.73
N PHE A 146 -5.41 15.74 -1.04
CA PHE A 146 -6.83 15.59 -0.69
C PHE A 146 -7.20 16.36 0.58
N ILE A 147 -6.35 16.31 1.62
CA ILE A 147 -6.56 17.03 2.89
C ILE A 147 -6.11 18.50 2.77
N VAL A 148 -4.96 18.75 2.13
CA VAL A 148 -4.46 20.10 1.86
C VAL A 148 -4.51 20.35 0.35
N PRO A 149 -5.44 21.18 -0.16
CA PRO A 149 -5.47 21.54 -1.57
C PRO A 149 -4.18 22.27 -1.97
N ARG A 150 -3.51 21.84 -3.05
CA ARG A 150 -2.24 22.43 -3.52
C ARG A 150 -2.31 23.93 -3.82
N THR A 151 -3.49 24.52 -3.97
CA THR A 151 -3.70 25.93 -4.31
C THR A 151 -3.47 26.90 -3.15
N VAL A 152 -3.18 26.42 -1.93
CA VAL A 152 -3.01 27.27 -0.72
C VAL A 152 -1.58 27.20 -0.17
N ILE A 153 -0.68 26.45 -0.81
CA ILE A 153 0.72 26.34 -0.40
C ILE A 153 1.50 27.45 -1.14
N HIS A 154 1.61 28.62 -0.51
CA HIS A 154 2.52 29.69 -0.91
C HIS A 154 3.93 29.42 -0.37
#